data_AF-A0A816VSB8-F1
#
_entry.id   AF-A0A816VSB8-F1
#
_cell.length_a   1.000
_cell.length_b   1.000
_cell.length_c   1.000
_cell.angle_alpha   90.00
_cell.angle_beta   90.00
_cell.angle_gamma   90.00
#
_symmetry.space_group_name_H-M   'P 1'
#
loop_
_entity.id
_entity.type
_entity.pdbx_description
1 polymer ?
#
loop_
_entity_poly.entity_id
_entity_poly.type
_entity_poly.pdbx_seq_one_letter_code
_entity_poly.pdbx_strand_id
1 'polypeptide(L)'
;MYGVPFQYTLNKDVVLARLEYLRDIFQIEEGDFLTFDASAAQCVGRVIQSKADYGMMIFADKRYAYICSLQFLRKMSQPYDKAGTLGTKTLLTQEDLEKMAETGVQDMVS
;
A
#
# COMPACT_ATOMS: atom_id res chain seq x y z
N MET A 1 5.08 -7.70 -2.45
CA MET A 1 5.42 -7.57 -1.02
C MET A 1 5.09 -8.88 -0.31
N TYR A 2 6.11 -9.50 0.27
CA TYR A 2 6.00 -10.81 0.89
C TYR A 2 6.12 -10.66 2.41
N GLY A 3 5.09 -11.07 3.15
CA GLY A 3 5.04 -10.91 4.60
C GLY A 3 4.89 -9.45 5.07
N VAL A 4 4.35 -9.27 6.27
CA VAL A 4 4.21 -7.95 6.90
C VAL A 4 5.55 -7.56 7.53
N PRO A 5 6.14 -6.39 7.20
CA PRO A 5 7.44 -5.98 7.73
C PRO A 5 7.24 -5.43 9.15
N PHE A 6 7.34 -6.29 10.15
CA PHE A 6 7.38 -5.87 11.53
C PHE A 6 8.81 -5.59 11.95
N GLN A 7 9.02 -4.49 12.68
CA GLN A 7 10.31 -4.17 13.26
C GLN A 7 10.55 -5.05 14.50
N TYR A 8 10.98 -6.29 14.29
CA TYR A 8 11.45 -7.13 15.39
C TYR A 8 12.88 -6.71 15.77
N THR A 9 13.00 -5.93 16.83
CA THR A 9 14.30 -5.63 17.42
C THR A 9 14.83 -6.86 18.17
N LEU A 10 16.15 -7.04 18.19
CA LEU A 10 16.80 -8.11 18.98
C LEU A 10 16.57 -7.93 20.50
N ASN A 11 16.27 -6.69 20.93
CA ASN A 11 16.00 -6.33 22.32
C ASN A 11 14.49 -6.14 22.52
N LYS A 12 13.80 -7.23 22.87
CA LYS A 12 12.36 -7.23 23.17
C LYS A 12 11.97 -6.24 24.27
N ASP A 13 12.85 -6.02 25.26
CA ASP A 13 12.56 -5.19 26.42
C ASP A 13 12.39 -3.71 26.04
N VAL A 14 13.11 -3.25 24.99
CA VAL A 14 12.99 -1.87 24.49
C VAL A 14 11.64 -1.65 23.80
N VAL A 15 11.17 -2.64 23.04
CA VAL A 15 9.87 -2.56 22.35
C VAL A 15 8.74 -2.62 23.37
N LEU A 16 8.85 -3.50 24.37
CA LEU A 16 7.86 -3.59 25.45
C LEU A 16 7.77 -2.30 26.26
N ALA A 17 8.91 -1.72 26.67
CA ALA A 17 8.91 -0.44 27.40
C ALA A 17 8.26 0.69 26.58
N ARG A 18 8.46 0.70 25.26
CA ARG A 18 7.81 1.67 24.36
C ARG A 18 6.30 1.43 24.26
N LEU A 19 5.87 0.18 24.15
CA LEU A 19 4.45 -0.18 24.10
C LEU A 19 3.74 0.18 25.40
N GLU A 20 4.36 -0.10 26.56
CA GLU A 20 3.83 0.24 27.87
C GLU A 20 3.68 1.76 28.03
N TYR A 21 4.70 2.53 27.63
CA TYR A 21 4.64 3.99 27.62
C TYR A 21 3.50 4.54 26.72
N LEU A 22 3.33 3.97 25.53
CA LEU A 22 2.28 4.39 24.59
C LEU A 22 0.88 4.03 25.08
N ARG A 23 0.74 2.89 25.75
CA ARG A 23 -0.52 2.46 26.36
C ARG A 23 -0.90 3.38 27.51
N ASP A 24 0.04 3.68 28.40
CA ASP A 24 -0.28 4.38 29.65
C ASP A 24 -0.51 5.89 29.44
N ILE A 25 0.22 6.53 28.51
CA ILE A 25 0.11 7.97 28.26
C ILE A 25 -0.87 8.31 27.14
N PHE A 26 -0.83 7.55 26.05
CA PHE A 26 -1.59 7.86 24.83
C PHE A 26 -2.81 6.95 24.65
N GLN A 27 -3.03 5.96 25.52
CA GLN A 27 -4.11 4.98 25.40
C GLN A 27 -4.14 4.27 24.04
N ILE A 28 -2.97 4.07 23.43
CA ILE A 28 -2.84 3.36 22.15
C ILE A 28 -2.68 1.88 22.44
N GLU A 29 -3.50 1.04 21.81
CA GLU A 29 -3.35 -0.41 21.88
C GLU A 29 -2.12 -0.88 21.11
N GLU A 30 -1.50 -1.96 21.60
CA GLU A 30 -0.32 -2.56 20.97
C GLU A 30 -0.61 -2.99 19.52
N GLY A 31 -1.84 -3.46 19.26
CA GLY A 31 -2.28 -3.87 17.93
C GLY A 31 -2.30 -2.72 16.92
N ASP A 32 -2.75 -1.54 17.34
CA ASP A 32 -2.78 -0.33 16.50
C ASP A 32 -1.37 0.19 16.24
N PHE A 33 -0.49 0.14 17.24
CA PHE A 33 0.92 0.50 17.07
C PHE A 33 1.63 -0.44 16.09
N LEU A 34 1.47 -1.76 16.24
CA LEU A 34 2.08 -2.75 15.33
C LEU A 34 1.56 -2.61 13.89
N THR A 35 0.29 -2.24 13.76
CA THR A 35 -0.34 -1.95 12.47
C THR A 35 0.24 -0.69 11.81
N PHE A 36 0.48 0.35 12.60
CA PHE A 36 1.10 1.59 12.14
C PHE A 36 2.58 1.40 11.77
N ASP A 37 3.32 0.64 12.59
CA ASP A 37 4.75 0.37 12.38
C ASP A 37 5.01 -0.59 11.22
N ALA A 38 4.03 -1.43 10.86
CA ALA A 38 4.04 -2.25 9.66
C ALA A 38 4.02 -1.37 8.39
N SER A 39 5.17 -0.79 8.06
CA SER A 39 5.47 0.23 7.06
C SER A 39 5.36 -0.27 5.60
N ALA A 40 4.43 -1.17 5.32
CA ALA A 40 4.16 -1.67 3.98
C ALA A 40 3.82 -0.55 2.99
N ALA A 41 3.10 0.47 3.45
CA ALA A 41 2.78 1.66 2.68
C ALA A 41 4.00 2.44 2.18
N GLN A 42 5.07 2.51 2.98
CA GLN A 42 6.24 3.32 2.65
C GLN A 42 7.04 2.74 1.48
N CYS A 43 7.19 1.42 1.45
CA CYS A 43 7.85 0.74 0.34
C CYS A 43 6.99 0.79 -0.93
N VAL A 44 5.68 0.59 -0.77
CA VAL A 44 4.74 0.52 -1.87
C VAL A 44 4.51 1.88 -2.52
N GLY A 45 4.50 2.97 -1.74
CA GLY A 45 4.39 4.34 -2.25
C GLY A 45 5.56 4.81 -3.13
N ARG A 46 6.66 4.05 -3.23
CA ARG A 46 7.79 4.36 -4.13
C ARG A 46 7.59 3.87 -5.57
N VAL A 47 6.60 3.01 -5.81
CA VAL A 47 6.38 2.36 -7.12
C VAL A 47 5.78 3.34 -8.14
N ILE A 48 4.99 4.32 -7.69
CA ILE A 48 4.39 5.35 -8.54
C ILE A 48 4.95 6.70 -8.08
N GLN A 49 5.67 7.40 -8.95
CA GLN A 49 6.31 8.68 -8.61
C GLN A 49 5.74 9.85 -9.41
N SER A 50 5.22 9.58 -10.60
CA SER A 50 4.60 10.52 -11.54
C SER A 50 3.16 10.14 -11.86
N LYS A 51 2.40 11.08 -12.44
CA LYS A 51 1.01 10.86 -12.87
C LYS A 51 0.89 9.91 -14.07
N ALA A 52 1.95 9.75 -14.84
CA ALA A 52 2.03 8.84 -15.98
C ALA A 52 2.57 7.45 -15.59
N ASP A 53 3.09 7.28 -14.36
CA ASP A 53 3.65 6.01 -13.92
C ASP A 53 2.52 5.03 -13.58
N TYR A 54 2.56 3.87 -14.20
CA TYR A 54 1.72 2.73 -13.84
C TYR A 54 2.57 1.67 -13.12
N GLY A 55 1.99 1.03 -12.12
CA GLY A 55 2.69 0.03 -11.33
C GLY A 55 1.76 -0.98 -10.70
N MET A 56 2.15 -2.25 -10.72
CA MET A 56 1.40 -3.33 -10.09
C MET A 56 1.94 -3.63 -8.70
N MET A 57 1.05 -3.65 -7.71
CA MET A 57 1.39 -3.89 -6.31
C MET A 57 0.77 -5.21 -5.86
N ILE A 58 1.59 -6.24 -5.71
CA ILE A 58 1.14 -7.58 -5.27
C ILE A 58 1.46 -7.76 -3.79
N PHE A 59 0.47 -8.14 -2.98
CA PHE A 59 0.64 -8.48 -1.57
C PHE A 59 0.38 -9.97 -1.37
N ALA A 60 1.41 -10.70 -0.94
CA ALA A 60 1.39 -12.16 -0.85
C ALA A 60 1.25 -12.65 0.61
N ASP A 61 0.38 -12.03 1.41
CA ASP A 61 0.10 -12.45 2.79
C ASP A 61 -1.34 -12.13 3.18
N LYS A 62 -2.03 -13.09 3.83
CA LYS A 62 -3.42 -12.95 4.28
C LYS A 62 -3.58 -11.85 5.34
N ARG A 63 -2.54 -11.57 6.13
CA ARG A 63 -2.57 -10.57 7.22
C ARG A 63 -2.81 -9.15 6.72
N TYR A 64 -2.48 -8.85 5.48
CA TYR A 64 -2.78 -7.56 4.85
C TYR A 64 -4.28 -7.27 4.74
N ALA A 65 -5.14 -8.29 4.75
CA ALA A 65 -6.58 -8.10 4.77
C ALA A 65 -7.11 -7.52 6.09
N TYR A 66 -6.40 -7.73 7.22
CA TYR A 66 -6.85 -7.36 8.56
C TYR A 66 -6.12 -6.14 9.13
N ILE A 67 -4.82 -6.00 8.85
CA ILE A 67 -3.93 -5.06 9.56
C ILE A 67 -4.11 -3.64 9.04
N CYS A 68 -3.83 -3.35 7.76
CA CYS A 68 -3.92 -1.95 7.30
C CYS A 68 -4.15 -1.76 5.80
N SER A 69 -4.24 -2.83 5.00
CA SER A 69 -3.89 -2.63 3.59
C SER A 69 -5.05 -2.23 2.71
N LEU A 70 -6.31 -2.56 3.04
CA LEU A 70 -7.39 -2.19 2.13
C LEU A 70 -7.66 -0.68 2.12
N GLN A 71 -7.74 -0.01 3.26
CA GLN A 71 -8.22 1.39 3.27
C GLN A 71 -7.17 2.38 2.80
N PHE A 72 -5.91 2.21 3.21
CA PHE A 72 -4.80 3.01 2.72
C PHE A 72 -4.51 2.72 1.23
N LEU A 73 -4.42 1.44 0.83
CA LEU A 73 -4.19 1.11 -0.58
C LEU A 73 -5.38 1.50 -1.47
N ARG A 74 -6.63 1.44 -0.99
CA ARG A 74 -7.82 1.94 -1.73
C ARG A 74 -7.78 3.44 -1.96
N LYS A 75 -7.18 4.21 -1.03
CA LYS A 75 -6.99 5.66 -1.21
C LYS A 75 -5.82 5.98 -2.12
N MET A 76 -4.79 5.14 -2.12
CA MET A 76 -3.60 5.28 -2.97
C MET A 76 -3.79 4.74 -4.38
N SER A 77 -4.66 3.73 -4.56
CA SER A 77 -5.11 3.31 -5.87
C SER A 77 -5.84 4.49 -6.48
N GLN A 78 -5.28 5.08 -7.54
CA GLN A 78 -6.01 6.08 -8.29
C GLN A 78 -7.37 5.47 -8.65
N PRO A 79 -8.50 6.13 -8.34
CA PRO A 79 -9.77 5.79 -8.93
C PRO A 79 -9.64 6.15 -10.41
N TYR A 80 -9.16 5.19 -11.20
CA TYR A 80 -9.08 5.33 -12.65
C TYR A 80 -10.49 5.15 -13.20
N ASP A 81 -11.33 6.16 -12.97
CA ASP A 81 -12.26 6.67 -13.98
C ASP A 81 -12.96 7.95 -13.47
N LYS A 82 -12.70 9.08 -14.13
CA LYS A 82 -13.60 10.26 -14.06
C LYS A 82 -14.30 10.51 -15.39
N ALA A 83 -14.07 9.68 -16.39
CA ALA A 83 -14.79 9.70 -17.66
C ALA A 83 -15.62 8.41 -17.74
N GLY A 84 -16.55 8.28 -16.79
CA GLY A 84 -17.24 7.04 -16.50
C GLY A 84 -17.78 6.34 -17.74
N THR A 85 -17.50 5.05 -17.85
CA THR A 85 -18.36 4.08 -18.52
C THR A 85 -18.05 2.67 -18.02
N LEU A 86 -19.08 2.06 -17.40
CA LEU A 86 -19.28 0.62 -17.18
C LEU A 86 -18.45 -0.13 -16.11
N GLY A 87 -19.15 -0.49 -15.03
CA GLY A 87 -19.50 -1.89 -14.80
C GLY A 87 -18.39 -2.85 -14.38
N THR A 88 -18.41 -3.23 -13.10
CA THR A 88 -18.07 -4.58 -12.60
C THR A 88 -16.72 -5.20 -12.99
N LYS A 89 -15.68 -4.42 -13.29
CA LYS A 89 -14.32 -4.97 -13.43
C LYS A 89 -13.34 -4.22 -12.55
N THR A 90 -13.03 -4.85 -11.41
CA THR A 90 -11.92 -4.49 -10.51
C THR A 90 -10.55 -4.85 -11.11
N LEU A 91 -10.50 -5.30 -12.37
CA LEU A 91 -9.35 -5.89 -13.03
C LEU A 91 -9.11 -5.21 -14.38
N LEU A 92 -7.90 -4.68 -14.54
CA LEU A 92 -7.38 -4.12 -15.78
C LEU A 92 -7.34 -5.22 -16.86
N THR A 93 -7.89 -4.98 -18.05
CA THR A 93 -7.85 -5.95 -19.14
C THR A 93 -6.55 -5.82 -19.94
N GLN A 94 -6.21 -6.84 -20.74
CA GLN A 94 -5.00 -6.82 -21.56
C GLN A 94 -5.00 -5.66 -22.58
N GLU A 95 -6.18 -5.30 -23.09
CA GLU A 95 -6.37 -4.15 -23.99
C GLU A 95 -6.09 -2.81 -23.30
N ASP A 96 -6.43 -2.67 -22.02
CA ASP A 96 -6.14 -1.46 -21.25
C ASP A 96 -4.64 -1.32 -20.99
N LEU A 97 -3.94 -2.45 -20.82
CA LEU A 97 -2.49 -2.51 -20.65
C LEU A 97 -1.75 -2.04 -21.93
N GLU A 98 -2.26 -2.46 -23.10
CA GLU A 98 -1.72 -2.06 -24.40
C GLU A 98 -1.92 -0.57 -24.68
N LYS A 99 -3.10 -0.01 -24.37
CA LYS A 99 -3.36 1.44 -24.48
C LYS A 99 -2.46 2.28 -23.57
N MET A 100 -2.21 1.81 -22.34
CA MET A 100 -1.28 2.49 -21.43
C MET A 100 0.16 2.45 -21.96
N ALA A 101 0.58 1.34 -22.57
CA ALA A 101 1.89 1.23 -23.20
C ALA A 101 2.07 2.18 -24.39
N GLU A 102 1.06 2.31 -25.24
CA GLU A 102 1.09 3.23 -26.39
C GLU A 102 1.18 4.69 -25.96
N THR A 103 0.41 5.10 -24.95
CA THR A 103 0.38 6.48 -24.46
C THR A 103 1.72 6.89 -23.84
N GLY A 104 2.33 6.00 -23.03
CA GLY A 104 3.63 6.27 -22.40
C GLY A 104 4.81 6.34 -23.40
N VAL A 105 4.72 5.61 -24.52
CA VAL A 105 5.71 5.71 -25.61
C VAL A 105 5.63 7.06 -26.31
N GLN A 106 4.43 7.63 -26.47
CA GLN A 106 4.23 8.92 -27.12
C GLN A 106 4.78 10.10 -26.31
N ASP A 107 4.72 10.01 -24.97
CA ASP A 107 5.28 11.00 -24.04
C ASP A 107 6.82 10.92 -23.92
N MET A 108 7.46 9.77 -24.23
CA MET A 108 8.93 9.65 -24.27
C MET A 108 9.56 10.05 -25.61
N VAL A 109 8.77 10.08 -26.68
CA VAL A 109 9.22 10.39 -28.05
C VAL A 109 9.00 11.87 -28.42
N SER A 110 8.32 12.64 -27.55
CA SER A 110 8.06 14.08 -27.71
C SER A 110 9.06 14.96 -26.96
#